data_AF-A0A7C7KG57-F1
#
_entry.id   AF-A0A7C7KG57-F1
#
_cell.length_a   1.000
_cell.length_b   1.000
_cell.length_c   1.000
_cell.angle_alpha   90.00
_cell.angle_beta   90.00
_cell.angle_gamma   90.00
#
_symmetry.space_group_name_H-M   'P 1'
#
loop_
_entity.id
_entity.type
_entity.pdbx_description
1 polymer ?
#
loop_
_entity_poly.entity_id
_entity_poly.type
_entity_poly.pdbx_seq_one_letter_code
_entity_poly.pdbx_strand_id
1 'polypeptide(L)'
;MSLEGGAGTAEYARANLLGSLDIPIVRDMRINLEAGIGTSVGDLPLQRGWYLGGPSTLRGFPPRVLGGARFARVRGEVARSFSIGDLSLFTDGAWVPYDHHFDGEADDHGTLFSVGSGLSILDQLIHLDVSWNLRYFRLSSVRFDAYLDLVPF
;
A
#
# COMPACT_ATOMS: atom_id res chain seq x y z
N MET A 1 -13.57 -0.02 8.05
CA MET A 1 -13.18 0.03 9.48
C MET A 1 -13.25 -1.38 10.03
N SER A 2 -12.23 -1.82 10.74
CA SER A 2 -12.21 -3.12 11.42
C SER A 2 -11.71 -2.97 12.85
N LEU A 3 -12.34 -3.69 13.78
CA LEU A 3 -11.95 -3.77 15.19
C LEU A 3 -11.86 -5.25 15.55
N GLU A 4 -10.72 -5.66 16.10
CA GLU A 4 -10.46 -7.03 16.52
C GLU A 4 -9.84 -7.05 17.92
N GLY A 5 -10.29 -7.96 18.78
CA GLY A 5 -9.73 -8.16 20.11
C GLY A 5 -9.64 -9.65 20.44
N GLY A 6 -8.59 -10.03 21.16
CA GLY A 6 -8.40 -11.38 21.67
C GLY A 6 -8.07 -11.36 23.16
N ALA A 7 -8.78 -12.17 23.95
CA ALA A 7 -8.49 -12.43 25.35
C ALA A 7 -8.22 -13.93 25.51
N GLY A 8 -6.99 -14.27 25.86
CA GLY A 8 -6.49 -15.65 25.90
C GLY A 8 -5.08 -15.67 26.47
N THR A 9 -4.10 -16.17 25.73
CA THR A 9 -2.69 -16.20 26.17
C THR A 9 -2.00 -14.85 26.11
N ALA A 10 -2.54 -13.90 25.33
CA ALA A 10 -2.09 -12.52 25.26
C ALA A 10 -3.32 -11.63 25.03
N GLU A 11 -3.48 -10.58 25.83
CA GLU A 11 -4.54 -9.59 25.65
C GLU A 11 -4.09 -8.55 24.65
N TYR A 12 -4.77 -8.49 23.51
CA TYR A 12 -4.51 -7.47 22.51
C TYR A 12 -5.81 -6.95 21.90
N ALA A 13 -5.78 -5.69 21.49
CA ALA A 13 -6.82 -5.07 20.69
C ALA A 13 -6.18 -4.38 19.49
N ARG A 14 -6.83 -4.48 18.33
CA ARG A 14 -6.41 -3.85 17.07
C ARG A 14 -7.58 -3.11 16.46
N ALA A 15 -7.31 -1.89 16.02
CA ALA A 15 -8.26 -1.11 15.25
C ALA A 15 -7.59 -0.65 13.96
N ASN A 16 -8.32 -0.71 12.86
CA ASN A 16 -7.91 -0.07 11.62
C ASN A 16 -9.04 0.75 11.00
N LEU A 17 -8.62 1.77 10.27
CA LEU A 17 -9.47 2.60 9.45
C LEU A 17 -8.81 2.71 8.08
N LEU A 18 -9.53 2.28 7.05
CA LEU A 18 -9.19 2.55 5.66
C LEU A 18 -10.32 3.37 5.06
N GLY A 19 -9.94 4.43 4.36
CA GLY A 19 -10.83 5.24 3.56
C GLY A 19 -10.27 5.38 2.15
N SER A 20 -11.17 5.38 1.17
CA SER A 20 -10.85 5.70 -0.22
C SER A 20 -11.78 6.81 -0.69
N LEU A 21 -11.27 7.64 -1.59
CA LEU A 21 -12.01 8.73 -2.20
C LEU A 21 -11.73 8.73 -3.70
N ASP A 22 -12.78 8.54 -4.48
CA ASP A 22 -12.74 8.57 -5.94
C ASP A 22 -13.39 9.86 -6.43
N ILE A 23 -12.60 10.70 -7.09
CA ILE A 23 -13.02 12.01 -7.61
C ILE A 23 -12.88 11.98 -9.14
N PRO A 24 -14.00 11.97 -9.89
CA PRO A 24 -13.96 12.23 -11.32
C PRO A 24 -13.70 13.72 -11.55
N ILE A 25 -12.61 14.07 -12.25
CA ILE A 25 -12.28 15.49 -12.53
C ILE A 25 -12.84 15.94 -13.87
N VAL A 26 -12.54 15.18 -14.92
CA VAL A 26 -13.07 15.36 -16.28
C VAL A 26 -13.53 14.00 -16.79
N ARG A 27 -14.33 13.95 -17.88
CA ARG A 27 -14.92 12.68 -18.38
C ARG A 27 -13.92 11.54 -18.50
N ASP A 28 -12.66 11.86 -18.81
CA ASP A 28 -11.64 10.86 -19.08
C ASP A 28 -10.55 10.81 -17.99
N MET A 29 -10.71 11.49 -16.84
CA MET A 29 -9.69 11.51 -15.79
C MET A 29 -10.29 11.34 -14.39
N ARG A 30 -9.68 10.47 -13.60
CA ARG A 30 -10.11 10.05 -12.27
C ARG A 30 -8.95 10.20 -11.30
N ILE A 31 -9.22 10.73 -10.12
CA ILE A 31 -8.29 10.71 -9.00
C ILE A 31 -8.83 9.76 -7.95
N ASN A 32 -8.00 8.83 -7.51
CA ASN A 32 -8.24 7.97 -6.36
C ASN A 32 -7.25 8.36 -5.26
N LEU A 33 -7.78 8.55 -4.05
CA LEU A 33 -6.97 8.77 -2.85
C LEU A 33 -7.37 7.73 -1.82
N GLU A 34 -6.42 6.90 -1.39
CA GLU A 34 -6.62 5.98 -0.28
C GLU A 34 -5.76 6.37 0.90
N ALA A 35 -6.29 6.25 2.10
CA ALA A 35 -5.52 6.38 3.32
C ALA A 35 -5.93 5.29 4.29
N GLY A 36 -4.95 4.77 5.03
CA GLY A 36 -5.15 3.73 6.02
C GLY A 36 -4.33 4.01 7.25
N ILE A 37 -4.94 3.88 8.42
CA ILE A 37 -4.23 3.90 9.69
C ILE A 37 -4.67 2.72 10.53
N GLY A 38 -3.76 2.20 11.33
CA GLY A 38 -4.09 1.18 12.31
C GLY A 38 -3.17 1.20 13.49
N THR A 39 -3.73 0.81 14.63
CA THR A 39 -3.00 0.68 15.88
C THR A 39 -3.41 -0.60 16.57
N SER A 40 -2.44 -1.16 17.27
CA SER A 40 -2.64 -2.27 18.18
C SER A 40 -2.17 -1.85 19.57
N VAL A 41 -2.82 -2.38 20.61
CA VAL A 41 -2.46 -2.20 22.02
C VAL A 41 -2.49 -3.56 22.73
N GLY A 42 -1.68 -3.70 23.79
CA GLY A 42 -1.52 -4.95 24.53
C GLY A 42 -0.37 -5.82 24.00
N ASP A 43 -0.28 -7.05 24.48
CA ASP A 43 0.76 -8.02 24.09
C ASP A 43 0.42 -8.64 22.73
N LEU A 44 0.64 -7.87 21.66
CA LEU A 44 0.36 -8.30 20.31
C LEU A 44 1.40 -9.33 19.83
N PRO A 45 0.99 -10.55 19.44
CA PRO A 45 1.92 -11.51 18.84
C PRO A 45 2.52 -10.94 17.55
N LEU A 46 3.80 -11.23 17.28
CA LEU A 46 4.49 -10.78 16.05
C LEU A 46 3.70 -11.10 14.77
N GLN A 47 3.12 -12.30 14.70
CA GLN A 47 2.27 -12.75 13.58
C GLN A 47 1.03 -11.88 13.35
N ARG A 48 0.59 -11.15 14.38
CA ARG A 48 -0.51 -10.19 14.34
C ARG A 48 -0.02 -8.75 14.28
N GLY A 49 1.24 -8.50 13.92
CA GLY A 49 1.74 -7.18 13.56
C GLY A 49 1.04 -6.61 12.33
N TRP A 50 1.23 -5.31 12.11
CA TRP A 50 0.90 -4.69 10.83
C TRP A 50 2.14 -4.70 9.96
N TYR A 51 2.00 -5.20 8.73
CA TYR A 51 3.09 -5.32 7.79
C TYR A 51 2.73 -4.60 6.49
N LEU A 52 3.62 -3.72 6.02
CA LEU A 52 3.48 -2.97 4.79
C LEU A 52 4.60 -3.34 3.82
N GLY A 53 4.32 -3.25 2.53
CA GLY A 53 5.18 -3.70 1.45
C GLY A 53 4.41 -4.54 0.43
N GLY A 54 4.83 -4.46 -0.83
CA GLY A 54 4.21 -5.18 -1.94
C GLY A 54 3.02 -4.45 -2.57
N PRO A 55 2.38 -5.08 -3.57
CA PRO A 55 1.50 -4.38 -4.52
C PRO A 55 0.28 -3.69 -3.89
N SER A 56 -0.26 -4.29 -2.84
CA SER A 56 -1.51 -3.84 -2.20
C SER A 56 -1.33 -2.71 -1.18
N THR A 57 -0.09 -2.41 -0.75
CA THR A 57 0.18 -1.42 0.32
C THR A 57 1.22 -0.40 -0.08
N LEU A 58 2.38 -0.84 -0.58
CA LEU A 58 3.50 0.01 -0.96
C LEU A 58 4.17 -0.61 -2.19
N ARG A 59 3.72 -0.19 -3.38
CA ARG A 59 4.26 -0.68 -4.65
C ARG A 59 5.74 -0.36 -4.77
N GLY A 60 6.47 -1.22 -5.44
CA GLY A 60 7.91 -1.10 -5.63
C GLY A 60 8.75 -1.76 -4.55
N PHE A 61 8.25 -1.90 -3.33
CA PHE A 61 8.96 -2.56 -2.24
C PHE A 61 8.57 -4.04 -2.11
N PRO A 62 9.47 -4.92 -1.60
CA PRO A 62 9.11 -6.29 -1.29
C PRO A 62 8.00 -6.33 -0.22
N PRO A 63 7.18 -7.41 -0.17
CA PRO A 63 6.25 -7.63 0.93
C PRO A 63 6.97 -7.62 2.27
N ARG A 64 6.32 -7.10 3.33
CA ARG A 64 6.86 -7.06 4.70
C ARG A 64 8.13 -6.20 4.87
N VAL A 65 8.31 -5.16 4.04
CA VAL A 65 9.46 -4.26 4.20
C VAL A 65 9.36 -3.39 5.46
N LEU A 66 8.15 -3.04 5.90
CA LEU A 66 7.87 -2.32 7.15
C LEU A 66 6.97 -3.19 8.04
N GLY A 67 7.18 -3.15 9.35
CA GLY A 67 6.45 -3.97 10.31
C GLY A 67 6.39 -3.35 11.69
N GLY A 68 5.23 -3.39 12.35
CA GLY A 68 5.07 -2.81 13.69
C GLY A 68 3.67 -2.94 14.29
N ALA A 69 3.51 -2.47 15.54
CA ALA A 69 2.22 -2.44 16.23
C ALA A 69 1.27 -1.37 15.69
N ARG A 70 1.78 -0.40 14.94
CA ARG A 70 1.01 0.70 14.32
C ARG A 70 1.42 0.90 12.89
N PHE A 71 0.53 1.41 12.06
CA PHE A 71 0.85 1.77 10.70
C PHE A 71 0.04 2.97 10.23
N ALA A 72 0.61 3.71 9.29
CA ALA A 72 -0.10 4.63 8.43
C ALA A 72 0.31 4.39 6.97
N ARG A 73 -0.64 4.48 6.06
CA ARG A 73 -0.43 4.45 4.62
C ARG A 73 -1.28 5.51 3.95
N VAL A 74 -0.77 6.02 2.84
CA VAL A 74 -1.50 6.87 1.91
C VAL A 74 -1.12 6.47 0.50
N ARG A 75 -2.09 6.48 -0.40
CA ARG A 75 -1.92 6.22 -1.82
C ARG A 75 -2.70 7.29 -2.56
N GLY A 76 -2.07 7.90 -3.55
CA GLY A 76 -2.73 8.75 -4.51
C GLY A 76 -2.51 8.21 -5.90
N GLU A 77 -3.58 8.11 -6.67
CA GLU A 77 -3.54 7.64 -8.04
C GLU A 77 -4.36 8.57 -8.93
N VAL A 78 -3.82 8.91 -10.09
CA VAL A 78 -4.48 9.70 -11.12
C VAL A 78 -4.49 8.87 -12.38
N ALA A 79 -5.67 8.46 -12.82
CA ALA A 79 -5.87 7.67 -14.03
C ALA A 79 -6.50 8.54 -15.11
N ARG A 80 -6.00 8.42 -16.34
CA ARG A 80 -6.56 9.02 -17.53
C ARG A 80 -6.87 7.96 -18.58
N SER A 81 -8.11 7.93 -19.01
CA SER A 81 -8.59 7.05 -20.07
C SER A 81 -8.27 7.62 -21.44
N PHE A 82 -7.72 6.78 -22.31
CA PHE A 82 -7.43 7.07 -23.70
C PHE A 82 -8.11 6.03 -24.59
N SER A 83 -8.23 6.33 -25.89
CA SER A 83 -8.86 5.41 -26.86
C SER A 83 -8.12 4.06 -27.01
N ILE A 84 -6.90 3.95 -26.50
CA ILE A 84 -6.05 2.74 -26.58
C ILE A 84 -5.88 2.03 -25.23
N GLY A 85 -6.37 2.59 -24.12
CA GLY A 85 -6.14 2.08 -22.77
C GLY A 85 -6.19 3.18 -21.69
N ASP A 86 -6.00 2.79 -20.43
CA ASP A 86 -5.94 3.71 -19.29
C ASP A 86 -4.50 3.87 -18.82
N LEU A 87 -4.04 5.12 -18.70
CA LEU A 87 -2.74 5.46 -18.12
C LEU A 87 -2.96 5.99 -16.70
N SER A 88 -2.34 5.38 -15.70
CA SER A 88 -2.35 5.87 -14.33
C SER A 88 -0.97 6.31 -13.84
N LEU A 89 -0.97 7.30 -12.97
CA LEU A 89 0.20 7.74 -12.21
C LEU A 89 -0.14 7.59 -10.75
N PHE A 90 0.71 6.92 -9.99
CA PHE A 90 0.48 6.68 -8.58
C PHE A 90 1.66 7.08 -7.71
N THR A 91 1.35 7.37 -6.46
CA THR A 91 2.33 7.54 -5.39
C THR A 91 1.82 6.85 -4.15
N ASP A 92 2.69 6.05 -3.53
CA ASP A 92 2.40 5.33 -2.30
C ASP A 92 3.35 5.84 -1.20
N GLY A 93 2.80 6.10 -0.03
CA GLY A 93 3.54 6.48 1.17
C GLY A 93 3.14 5.57 2.32
N ALA A 94 4.13 4.99 2.99
CA ALA A 94 3.91 4.10 4.12
C ALA A 94 4.80 4.51 5.28
N TRP A 95 4.24 4.49 6.48
CA TRP A 95 4.93 4.80 7.71
C TRP A 95 4.58 3.79 8.78
N VAL A 96 5.63 3.28 9.43
CA VAL A 96 5.49 2.47 10.63
C VAL A 96 6.38 3.10 11.72
N PRO A 97 5.80 3.55 12.84
CA PRO A 97 6.58 4.01 13.99
C PRO A 97 7.48 2.89 14.52
N TYR A 98 8.69 3.24 14.94
CA TYR A 98 9.60 2.28 15.58
C TYR A 98 8.95 1.64 16.80
N ASP A 99 9.02 0.31 16.85
CA ASP A 99 8.62 -0.48 18.00
C ASP A 99 9.67 -1.58 18.22
N HIS A 100 10.33 -1.52 19.38
CA HIS A 100 11.33 -2.48 19.81
C HIS A 100 10.87 -3.95 19.78
N HIS A 101 9.56 -4.22 19.88
CA HIS A 101 9.05 -5.59 19.78
C HIS A 101 9.14 -6.15 18.35
N PHE A 102 9.24 -5.29 17.32
CA PHE A 102 9.21 -5.65 15.89
C PHE A 102 10.55 -5.40 15.18
N ASP A 103 11.61 -5.06 15.90
CA ASP A 103 12.89 -4.60 15.33
C ASP A 103 13.54 -5.60 14.35
N GLY A 104 13.29 -6.91 14.53
CA GLY A 104 13.80 -7.99 13.67
C GLY A 104 12.83 -8.55 12.63
N GLU A 105 11.61 -8.01 12.53
CA GLU A 105 10.55 -8.54 11.65
C GLU A 105 10.38 -7.77 10.34
N ALA A 106 11.05 -6.63 10.20
CA ALA A 106 10.99 -5.76 9.03
C ALA A 106 12.40 -5.33 8.62
N ASP A 107 12.61 -5.17 7.31
CA ASP A 107 13.89 -4.74 6.74
C ASP A 107 14.19 -3.26 7.01
N ASP A 108 13.17 -2.45 7.30
CA ASP A 108 13.31 -1.02 7.56
C ASP A 108 12.32 -0.55 8.63
N HIS A 109 12.65 0.55 9.29
CA HIS A 109 11.82 1.20 10.31
C HIS A 109 11.73 2.68 9.99
N GLY A 110 10.52 3.17 9.70
CA GLY A 110 10.30 4.58 9.39
C GLY A 110 9.33 4.80 8.24
N THR A 111 9.60 5.83 7.44
CA THR A 111 8.73 6.27 6.34
C THR A 111 9.35 5.92 5.00
N LEU A 112 8.60 5.19 4.18
CA LEU A 112 8.95 4.83 2.82
C LEU A 112 7.98 5.47 1.83
N PHE A 113 8.51 5.85 0.66
CA PHE A 113 7.72 6.40 -0.42
C PHE A 113 8.05 5.71 -1.73
N SER A 114 7.06 5.57 -2.58
CA SER A 114 7.24 5.20 -3.97
C SER A 114 6.36 6.05 -4.87
N VAL A 115 6.78 6.14 -6.12
CA VAL A 115 6.03 6.75 -7.21
C VAL A 115 6.13 5.82 -8.38
N GLY A 116 5.08 5.74 -9.16
CA GLY A 116 5.04 4.88 -10.32
C GLY A 116 4.01 5.33 -11.35
N SER A 117 4.00 4.59 -12.44
CA SER A 117 3.04 4.72 -13.52
C SER A 117 2.49 3.35 -13.86
N GLY A 118 1.17 3.25 -14.00
CA GLY A 118 0.47 2.07 -14.47
C GLY A 118 -0.05 2.27 -15.89
N LEU A 119 -0.04 1.22 -16.70
CA LEU A 119 -0.69 1.20 -17.99
C LEU A 119 -1.62 -0.01 -18.04
N SER A 120 -2.88 0.25 -18.39
CA SER A 120 -3.91 -0.74 -18.53
C SER A 120 -4.41 -0.76 -19.99
N ILE A 121 -4.44 -1.95 -20.60
CA ILE A 121 -4.81 -2.12 -22.01
C ILE A 121 -5.88 -3.23 -22.11
N LEU A 122 -6.75 -3.16 -23.12
CA LEU A 122 -7.78 -4.16 -23.44
C LEU A 122 -8.78 -4.35 -22.28
N ASP A 123 -9.52 -3.30 -21.93
CA ASP A 123 -10.54 -3.34 -20.87
C ASP A 123 -10.03 -3.84 -19.51
N GLN A 124 -8.79 -3.47 -19.16
CA GLN A 124 -8.11 -3.88 -17.91
C GLN A 124 -7.60 -5.32 -17.86
N LEU A 125 -7.58 -6.03 -18.99
CA LEU A 125 -7.00 -7.38 -19.08
C LEU A 125 -5.49 -7.39 -18.76
N ILE A 126 -4.75 -6.39 -19.25
CA ILE A 126 -3.30 -6.29 -19.07
C ILE A 126 -3.01 -5.05 -18.23
N HIS A 127 -2.38 -5.24 -17.09
CA HIS A 127 -1.94 -4.15 -16.20
C HIS A 127 -0.42 -4.18 -16.03
N LEU A 128 0.24 -3.09 -16.40
CA LEU A 128 1.69 -2.93 -16.33
C LEU A 128 2.03 -1.79 -15.38
N ASP A 129 2.65 -2.10 -14.25
CA ASP A 129 3.06 -1.12 -13.25
C ASP A 129 4.58 -0.99 -13.23
N VAL A 130 5.05 0.25 -13.36
CA VAL A 130 6.45 0.61 -13.14
C VAL A 130 6.51 1.49 -11.89
N SER A 131 7.33 1.11 -10.92
CA SER A 131 7.47 1.81 -9.66
C SER A 131 8.93 2.10 -9.33
N TRP A 132 9.16 3.31 -8.83
CA TRP A 132 10.44 3.80 -8.35
C TRP A 132 10.37 3.98 -6.84
N ASN A 133 11.28 3.30 -6.15
CA ASN A 133 11.39 3.35 -4.70
C ASN A 133 12.22 4.54 -4.27
N LEU A 134 11.68 5.35 -3.36
CA LEU A 134 12.42 6.40 -2.68
C LEU A 134 12.67 5.98 -1.23
N ARG A 135 13.95 5.87 -0.89
CA ARG A 135 14.40 5.80 0.51
C ARG A 135 15.08 7.11 0.84
N TYR A 136 14.66 7.78 1.92
CA TYR A 136 15.22 9.07 2.33
C TYR A 136 15.31 10.10 1.19
N PHE A 137 14.27 10.19 0.35
CA PHE A 137 14.20 11.05 -0.84
C PHE A 137 15.27 10.78 -1.92
N ARG A 138 15.92 9.61 -1.91
CA ARG A 138 16.83 9.14 -2.94
C ARG A 138 16.24 7.93 -3.67
N LEU A 139 16.33 7.92 -5.01
CA LEU A 139 15.98 6.75 -5.81
C LEU A 139 16.86 5.56 -5.39
N SER A 140 16.25 4.48 -4.91
CA SER A 140 16.96 3.30 -4.43
C SER A 140 16.85 2.13 -5.39
N SER A 141 15.67 1.91 -5.96
CA SER A 141 15.39 0.74 -6.81
C SER A 141 14.22 1.02 -7.73
N VAL A 142 14.18 0.31 -8.85
CA VAL A 142 13.07 0.33 -9.81
C VAL A 142 12.50 -1.07 -9.87
N ARG A 143 11.18 -1.17 -9.82
CA ARG A 143 10.46 -2.43 -9.89
C ARG A 143 9.41 -2.36 -10.97
N PHE A 144 9.35 -3.42 -11.75
CA PHE A 144 8.35 -3.63 -12.79
C PHE A 144 7.47 -4.80 -12.37
N ASP A 145 6.17 -4.58 -12.30
CA ASP A 145 5.18 -5.61 -12.01
C ASP A 145 4.18 -5.64 -13.19
N ALA A 146 3.87 -6.85 -13.68
CA ALA A 146 2.90 -7.05 -14.76
C ALA A 146 1.86 -8.06 -14.29
N TYR A 147 0.59 -7.71 -14.45
CA TYR A 147 -0.56 -8.50 -14.04
C TYR A 147 -1.46 -8.77 -15.23
N LEU A 148 -2.06 -9.95 -15.22
CA LEU A 148 -3.05 -10.40 -16.20
C LEU A 148 -4.33 -10.71 -15.43
N ASP A 149 -5.30 -9.81 -15.52
CA ASP A 149 -6.62 -10.02 -14.93
C ASP A 149 -7.53 -10.68 -15.96
N LEU A 150 -7.56 -12.01 -15.94
CA LEU A 150 -8.57 -12.79 -16.64
C LEU A 150 -9.88 -12.66 -15.85
N VAL A 151 -10.67 -11.63 -16.14
CA VAL A 151 -12.04 -11.55 -15.63
C VAL A 151 -12.84 -12.70 -16.27
N PRO A 152 -13.39 -13.64 -15.48
CA PRO A 152 -14.28 -14.66 -16.04
C PRO A 152 -15.56 -13.95 -16.51
N PHE A 153 -15.86 -14.13 -17.79
CA PHE A 153 -17.05 -13.64 -18.49
C PHE A 153 -18.33 -14.26 -17.92
#